data_AF-A0A2W4W7G1-F1
#
_entry.id   AF-A0A2W4W7G1-F1
#
_cell.length_a   1.000
_cell.length_b   1.000
_cell.length_c   1.000
_cell.angle_alpha   90.00
_cell.angle_beta   90.00
_cell.angle_gamma   90.00
#
_symmetry.space_group_name_H-M   'P 1'
#
loop_
_entity.id
_entity.type
_entity.pdbx_description
1 polymer ?
#
loop_
_entity_poly.entity_id
_entity_poly.type
_entity_poly.pdbx_seq_one_letter_code
_entity_poly.pdbx_strand_id
1 'polypeptide(L)'
;MVQRPPYPVSSYYQRPQQPGPAPVPPGLPQPYPGATNRPRPADGDPQAKPRQMLMAGGSMLALAALLITPNLGKDQGQESSPFTCVKLEQSQSLVSRDRLKALLETDLQAPKATVQELLKQPYCVMSPGKTEGGQPADREAYPLEFDPQTWLVVLYEGDRYAGYDFRFR
;
A
#
# COMPACT_ATOMS: atom_id res chain seq x y z
N MET A 1 6.88 24.05 50.62
CA MET A 1 5.80 24.03 49.61
C MET A 1 6.33 24.72 48.37
N VAL A 2 6.62 23.98 47.30
CA VAL A 2 7.20 24.53 46.06
C VAL A 2 6.10 24.54 45.00
N GLN A 3 5.66 25.73 44.62
CA GLN A 3 4.69 25.93 43.53
C GLN A 3 5.39 25.63 42.19
N ARG A 4 4.82 24.70 41.42
CA ARG A 4 5.23 24.43 40.04
C ARG A 4 4.51 25.42 39.11
N PRO A 5 5.17 25.97 38.09
CA PRO A 5 4.52 26.83 37.11
C PRO A 5 3.61 26.01 36.18
N PRO A 6 2.53 26.61 35.64
CA PRO A 6 1.65 25.96 34.68
C PRO A 6 2.33 25.86 33.31
N TYR A 7 2.28 24.68 32.70
CA TYR A 7 2.75 24.46 31.34
C TYR A 7 1.83 25.14 30.31
N PRO A 8 2.37 25.73 29.23
CA PRO A 8 1.54 26.24 28.15
C PRO A 8 0.94 25.08 27.33
N VAL A 9 -0.35 25.19 27.04
CA VAL A 9 -1.10 24.30 26.13
C VAL A 9 -0.64 24.59 24.71
N SER A 10 0.00 23.60 24.08
CA SER A 10 0.47 23.66 22.69
C SER A 10 -0.71 23.52 21.74
N SER A 11 -1.10 24.61 21.08
CA SER A 11 -2.28 24.71 20.20
C SER A 11 -1.93 24.53 18.71
N TYR A 12 -1.23 23.45 18.34
CA TYR A 12 -0.75 23.24 16.96
C TYR A 12 -1.40 22.10 16.18
N TYR A 13 -2.59 21.63 16.56
CA TYR A 13 -3.39 20.76 15.68
C TYR A 13 -4.36 21.59 14.82
N GLN A 14 -3.81 22.33 13.85
CA GLN A 14 -4.60 22.86 12.74
C GLN A 14 -4.79 21.73 11.72
N ARG A 15 -5.95 21.07 11.76
CA ARG A 15 -6.34 20.02 10.80
C ARG A 15 -6.31 20.60 9.37
N PRO A 16 -5.60 20.00 8.40
CA PRO A 16 -5.68 20.43 7.01
C PRO A 16 -7.14 20.31 6.54
N GLN A 17 -7.71 21.42 6.05
CA GLN A 17 -9.01 21.36 5.39
C GLN A 17 -8.89 20.55 4.11
N GLN A 18 -9.67 19.47 4.00
CA GLN A 18 -9.79 18.72 2.75
C GLN A 18 -10.40 19.63 1.68
N PRO A 19 -9.82 19.73 0.47
CA PRO A 19 -10.47 20.38 -0.64
C PRO A 19 -11.73 19.57 -1.02
N GLY A 20 -12.86 20.27 -1.11
CA GLY A 20 -14.14 19.67 -1.51
C GLY A 20 -14.10 19.14 -2.95
N PRO A 21 -15.04 18.24 -3.32
CA PRO A 21 -15.10 17.67 -4.66
C PRO A 21 -15.39 18.74 -5.71
N ALA A 22 -14.69 18.65 -6.84
CA ALA A 22 -14.87 19.52 -7.99
C ALA A 22 -16.28 19.35 -8.60
N PRO A 23 -16.90 20.43 -9.13
CA PRO A 23 -18.19 20.35 -9.79
C PRO A 23 -18.10 19.58 -11.11
N VAL A 24 -19.09 18.73 -11.34
CA VAL A 24 -19.26 17.90 -12.55
C VAL A 24 -19.70 18.78 -13.73
N PRO A 25 -19.05 18.70 -14.91
CA PRO A 25 -19.50 19.41 -16.09
C PRO A 25 -20.78 18.77 -16.68
N PRO A 26 -21.78 19.57 -17.08
CA PRO A 26 -22.96 19.05 -17.76
C PRO A 26 -22.70 18.90 -19.27
N GLY A 27 -23.12 17.78 -19.83
CA GLY A 27 -23.41 17.66 -21.25
C GLY A 27 -22.51 16.70 -22.02
N LEU A 28 -22.93 15.45 -22.12
CA LEU A 28 -22.70 14.68 -23.34
C LEU A 28 -24.01 13.97 -23.74
N PRO A 29 -24.42 14.04 -25.02
CA PRO A 29 -25.67 13.48 -25.51
C PRO A 29 -25.61 11.95 -25.63
N GLN A 30 -26.70 11.32 -25.19
CA GLN A 30 -27.04 9.92 -25.45
C GLN A 30 -27.44 9.71 -26.91
N PRO A 31 -26.95 8.68 -27.62
CA PRO A 31 -27.54 8.24 -28.88
C PRO A 31 -28.73 7.30 -28.65
N TYR A 32 -29.83 7.61 -29.34
CA TYR A 32 -31.12 6.93 -29.36
C TYR A 32 -31.10 5.53 -30.00
N PRO A 33 -32.09 4.67 -29.71
CA PRO A 33 -32.36 3.44 -30.45
C PRO A 33 -33.39 3.68 -31.58
N GLY A 34 -33.13 3.16 -32.78
CA GLY A 34 -34.09 3.02 -33.88
C GLY A 34 -33.64 1.85 -34.76
N ALA A 35 -34.36 0.73 -34.82
CA ALA A 35 -35.62 0.48 -35.53
C ALA A 35 -35.44 0.14 -37.03
N THR A 36 -35.87 -1.09 -37.34
CA THR A 36 -36.58 -1.57 -38.55
C THR A 36 -35.88 -1.53 -39.93
N ASN A 37 -35.73 -2.71 -40.55
CA ASN A 37 -36.66 -3.21 -41.59
C ASN A 37 -36.12 -4.45 -42.32
N ARG A 38 -37.03 -5.42 -42.55
CA ARG A 38 -36.94 -6.49 -43.57
C ARG A 38 -37.09 -5.87 -44.97
N PRO A 39 -36.56 -6.53 -46.02
CA PRO A 39 -37.47 -7.30 -46.89
C PRO A 39 -36.93 -8.66 -47.39
N ARG A 40 -37.87 -9.59 -47.62
CA ARG A 40 -37.86 -10.79 -48.49
C ARG A 40 -38.20 -10.30 -49.93
N PRO A 41 -37.88 -10.94 -51.09
CA PRO A 41 -37.93 -12.38 -51.48
C PRO A 41 -36.72 -12.80 -52.36
N ALA A 42 -36.59 -13.91 -53.10
CA ALA A 42 -37.51 -14.83 -53.76
C ALA A 42 -36.82 -16.16 -54.12
N ASP A 43 -37.66 -17.11 -54.54
CA ASP A 43 -37.44 -18.45 -55.12
C ASP A 43 -36.22 -18.68 -56.02
N GLY A 44 -35.73 -19.93 -55.99
CA GLY A 44 -34.88 -20.51 -57.04
C GLY A 44 -34.12 -21.77 -56.63
N ASP A 45 -34.77 -22.94 -56.65
CA ASP A 45 -34.13 -24.23 -57.07
C ASP A 45 -34.23 -24.29 -58.62
N PRO A 46 -33.51 -25.12 -59.41
CA PRO A 46 -32.67 -26.26 -59.01
C PRO A 46 -31.35 -26.44 -59.81
N GLN A 47 -30.38 -27.22 -59.31
CA GLN A 47 -29.65 -28.20 -60.13
C GLN A 47 -28.60 -29.00 -59.34
N ALA A 48 -28.76 -30.32 -59.37
CA ALA A 48 -27.75 -31.30 -58.98
C ALA A 48 -26.73 -31.53 -60.11
N LYS A 49 -25.42 -31.58 -59.80
CA LYS A 49 -24.41 -32.55 -60.36
C LYS A 49 -22.97 -32.33 -59.82
N PRO A 50 -21.99 -33.22 -60.08
CA PRO A 50 -21.38 -34.03 -59.03
C PRO A 50 -19.83 -33.91 -58.93
N ARG A 51 -19.27 -34.70 -58.00
CA ARG A 51 -17.88 -35.21 -57.94
C ARG A 51 -16.76 -34.19 -57.70
N GLN A 52 -16.26 -34.29 -56.45
CA GLN A 52 -14.85 -34.45 -56.09
C GLN A 52 -13.81 -33.94 -57.09
N MET A 53 -13.14 -32.85 -56.72
CA MET A 53 -11.70 -32.84 -56.46
C MET A 53 -11.25 -31.43 -56.04
N LEU A 54 -10.11 -31.40 -55.35
CA LEU A 54 -9.23 -30.26 -55.06
C LEU A 54 -9.29 -29.68 -53.63
N MET A 55 -8.39 -30.23 -52.82
CA MET A 55 -7.48 -29.48 -51.93
C MET A 55 -8.15 -28.50 -50.96
N ALA A 56 -8.71 -29.04 -49.87
CA ALA A 56 -8.87 -28.27 -48.64
C ALA A 56 -7.50 -28.14 -47.97
N GLY A 57 -6.74 -27.14 -48.41
CA GLY A 57 -5.59 -26.64 -47.69
C GLY A 57 -5.99 -26.10 -46.32
N GLY A 58 -5.17 -26.42 -45.33
CA GLY A 58 -4.97 -25.63 -44.11
C GLY A 58 -6.22 -25.21 -43.34
N SER A 59 -6.85 -26.12 -42.61
CA SER A 59 -7.60 -25.70 -41.42
C SER A 59 -6.61 -25.37 -40.31
N MET A 60 -6.50 -24.05 -40.07
CA MET A 60 -5.74 -23.41 -39.01
C MET A 60 -5.94 -24.13 -37.67
N LEU A 61 -4.82 -24.46 -37.02
CA LEU A 61 -4.72 -24.56 -35.57
C LEU A 61 -5.25 -23.27 -34.95
N ALA A 62 -6.46 -23.30 -34.38
CA ALA A 62 -7.00 -22.20 -33.59
C ALA A 62 -7.73 -22.73 -32.36
N LEU A 63 -7.05 -23.53 -31.54
CA LEU A 63 -7.52 -23.93 -30.22
C LEU A 63 -6.35 -24.01 -29.24
N ALA A 64 -5.70 -22.87 -28.99
CA ALA A 64 -4.78 -22.70 -27.86
C ALA A 64 -4.57 -21.20 -27.54
N ALA A 65 -5.62 -20.49 -27.11
CA ALA A 65 -5.45 -19.14 -26.56
C ALA A 65 -6.48 -18.80 -25.45
N LEU A 66 -6.93 -19.79 -24.68
CA LEU A 66 -7.77 -19.57 -23.49
C LEU A 66 -7.05 -19.95 -22.18
N LEU A 67 -5.72 -19.86 -22.16
CA LEU A 67 -4.92 -19.92 -20.94
C LEU A 67 -3.90 -18.80 -21.01
N ILE A 68 -4.31 -17.60 -20.63
CA ILE A 68 -3.54 -16.49 -20.05
C ILE A 68 -4.54 -15.33 -20.09
N THR A 69 -5.43 -15.28 -19.10
CA THR A 69 -6.02 -14.01 -18.73
C THR A 69 -4.93 -13.31 -17.93
N PRO A 70 -4.21 -12.32 -18.47
CA PRO A 70 -3.40 -11.50 -17.60
C PRO A 70 -4.40 -10.78 -16.69
N ASN A 71 -4.28 -11.00 -15.39
CA ASN A 71 -5.00 -10.25 -14.39
C ASN A 71 -4.49 -8.81 -14.46
N LEU A 72 -5.02 -8.04 -15.42
CA LEU A 72 -4.64 -6.68 -15.71
C LEU A 72 -5.40 -5.78 -14.75
N GLY A 73 -4.69 -5.29 -13.74
CA GLY A 73 -4.95 -3.98 -13.17
C GLY A 73 -6.03 -3.91 -12.10
N LYS A 74 -5.82 -4.61 -10.98
CA LYS A 74 -6.14 -4.03 -9.66
C LYS A 74 -4.97 -4.24 -8.69
N ASP A 75 -3.78 -3.80 -9.10
CA ASP A 75 -2.91 -3.05 -8.17
C ASP A 75 -3.58 -1.70 -7.91
N GLN A 76 -4.76 -1.71 -7.28
CA GLN A 76 -5.01 -0.66 -6.31
C GLN A 76 -3.97 -0.95 -5.28
N GLY A 77 -2.86 -0.20 -5.33
CA GLY A 77 -1.78 -0.31 -4.35
C GLY A 77 -2.44 -0.44 -3.01
N GLN A 78 -2.44 -1.66 -2.49
CA GLN A 78 -2.88 -1.92 -1.16
C GLN A 78 -1.82 -1.18 -0.38
N GLU A 79 -2.16 0.04 0.01
CA GLU A 79 -1.41 0.89 0.92
C GLU A 79 -1.35 0.03 2.19
N SER A 80 -0.38 -0.88 2.20
CA SER A 80 -0.16 -1.80 3.29
C SER A 80 0.04 -0.88 4.46
N SER A 81 -0.88 -1.00 5.43
CA SER A 81 -0.91 -0.10 6.57
C SER A 81 0.55 0.11 7.01
N PRO A 82 1.06 1.35 6.98
CA PRO A 82 2.50 1.59 7.04
C PRO A 82 3.10 1.15 8.38
N PHE A 83 2.32 0.53 9.26
CA PHE A 83 2.74 0.06 10.56
C PHE A 83 2.40 -1.43 10.77
N THR A 84 2.36 -2.23 9.70
CA THR A 84 2.22 -3.68 9.81
C THR A 84 3.53 -4.34 10.24
N CYS A 85 3.42 -5.20 11.25
CA CYS A 85 4.47 -6.08 11.72
C CYS A 85 4.71 -7.19 10.68
N VAL A 86 5.89 -7.21 10.06
CA VAL A 86 6.22 -8.18 8.99
C VAL A 86 6.91 -9.41 9.56
N LYS A 87 7.77 -9.22 10.57
CA LYS A 87 8.50 -10.30 11.22
C LYS A 87 8.61 -10.07 12.71
N LEU A 88 7.97 -10.93 13.50
CA LEU A 88 8.12 -10.96 14.95
C LEU A 88 9.56 -11.39 15.31
N GLU A 89 10.24 -10.62 16.14
CA GLU A 89 11.61 -10.91 16.60
C GLU A 89 11.56 -11.40 18.06
N GLN A 90 11.05 -10.57 18.98
CA GLN A 90 10.95 -10.94 20.40
C GLN A 90 9.64 -10.46 21.05
N SER A 91 8.74 -11.40 21.37
CA SER A 91 7.39 -11.10 21.85
C SER A 91 7.32 -10.38 23.20
N GLN A 92 8.36 -10.49 24.02
CA GLN A 92 8.48 -9.87 25.34
C GLN A 92 9.38 -8.61 25.34
N SER A 93 9.72 -8.07 24.16
CA SER A 93 10.49 -6.85 24.07
C SER A 93 9.69 -5.67 24.63
N LEU A 94 10.26 -5.00 25.63
CA LEU A 94 9.69 -3.81 26.28
C LEU A 94 10.80 -2.77 26.46
N VAL A 95 10.46 -1.51 26.23
CA VAL A 95 11.35 -0.37 26.45
C VAL A 95 10.93 0.39 27.72
N SER A 96 11.84 0.44 28.68
CA SER A 96 11.69 1.22 29.92
C SER A 96 11.89 2.72 29.66
N ARG A 97 11.49 3.56 30.62
CA ARG A 97 11.72 5.02 30.54
C ARG A 97 13.20 5.37 30.44
N ASP A 98 14.06 4.67 31.16
CA ASP A 98 15.50 4.94 31.17
C ASP A 98 16.12 4.64 29.81
N ARG A 99 15.73 3.53 29.17
CA ARG A 99 16.19 3.19 27.82
C ARG A 99 15.66 4.16 26.76
N LEU A 100 14.39 4.56 26.87
CA LEU A 100 13.84 5.59 25.99
C LEU A 100 14.62 6.89 26.13
N LYS A 101 14.86 7.36 27.36
CA LYS A 101 15.63 8.58 27.61
C LYS A 101 17.02 8.51 26.98
N ALA A 102 17.73 7.39 27.16
CA ALA A 102 19.04 7.19 26.54
C ALA A 102 18.99 7.20 25.00
N LEU A 103 17.89 6.73 24.38
CA LEU A 103 17.71 6.81 22.94
C LEU A 103 17.54 8.27 22.48
N LEU A 104 16.79 9.07 23.25
CA LEU A 104 16.61 10.50 22.95
C LEU A 104 17.91 11.30 23.01
N GLU A 105 18.91 10.78 23.70
CA GLU A 105 20.26 11.33 23.79
C GLU A 105 21.21 10.75 22.72
N THR A 106 20.75 9.79 21.92
CA THR A 106 21.54 9.18 20.85
C THR A 106 21.51 10.05 19.59
N ASP A 107 22.68 10.39 19.08
CA ASP A 107 22.82 11.19 17.86
C ASP A 107 22.22 10.47 16.64
N LEU A 108 21.56 11.25 15.78
CA LEU A 108 21.22 10.78 14.43
C LEU A 108 22.49 10.29 13.71
N GLN A 109 22.29 9.35 12.80
CA GLN A 109 23.36 8.63 12.12
C GLN A 109 24.20 7.75 13.06
N ALA A 110 23.85 7.51 14.33
CA ALA A 110 24.53 6.47 15.11
C ALA A 110 24.39 5.08 14.42
N PRO A 111 25.36 4.16 14.59
CA PRO A 111 25.21 2.80 14.08
C PRO A 111 23.97 2.11 14.67
N LYS A 112 23.24 1.37 13.84
CA LYS A 112 22.07 0.58 14.23
C LYS A 112 22.39 -0.37 15.38
N ALA A 113 23.59 -0.96 15.38
CA ALA A 113 24.07 -1.81 16.46
C ALA A 113 24.06 -1.09 17.82
N THR A 114 24.45 0.19 17.88
CA THR A 114 24.43 0.99 19.11
C THR A 114 23.00 1.16 19.64
N VAL A 115 22.05 1.45 18.74
CA VAL A 115 20.62 1.55 19.11
C VAL A 115 20.07 0.21 19.60
N GLN A 116 20.43 -0.88 18.93
CA GLN A 116 19.99 -2.23 19.32
C GLN A 116 20.67 -2.73 20.60
N GLU A 117 21.89 -2.31 20.91
CA GLU A 117 22.52 -2.60 22.20
C GLU A 117 21.77 -1.91 23.35
N LEU A 118 21.29 -0.69 23.11
CA LEU A 118 20.51 0.09 24.07
C LEU A 118 19.10 -0.48 24.26
N LEU A 119 18.36 -0.65 23.17
CA LEU A 119 16.95 -1.05 23.19
C LEU A 119 16.75 -2.56 23.27
N LYS A 120 17.81 -3.34 23.03
CA LYS A 120 17.78 -4.80 22.81
C LYS A 120 17.02 -5.15 21.53
N GLN A 121 16.64 -6.42 21.41
CA GLN A 121 15.90 -6.92 20.25
C GLN A 121 14.51 -6.25 20.15
N PRO A 122 14.06 -5.86 18.96
CA PRO A 122 12.74 -5.30 18.76
C PRO A 122 11.64 -6.33 19.04
N TYR A 123 10.42 -5.83 19.26
CA TYR A 123 9.25 -6.69 19.24
C TYR A 123 9.05 -7.26 17.84
N CYS A 124 9.10 -6.39 16.84
CA CYS A 124 9.11 -6.84 15.46
C CYS A 124 9.71 -5.85 14.47
N VAL A 125 10.14 -6.40 13.35
CA VAL A 125 10.49 -5.66 12.14
C VAL A 125 9.21 -5.37 11.37
N MET A 126 9.03 -4.11 10.99
CA MET A 126 7.84 -3.60 10.31
C MET A 126 8.05 -3.52 8.80
N SER A 127 6.98 -3.27 8.05
CA SER A 127 7.11 -2.92 6.64
C SER A 127 8.00 -1.67 6.48
N PRO A 128 8.89 -1.61 5.48
CA PRO A 128 9.70 -0.41 5.21
C PRO A 128 8.81 0.81 4.99
N GLY A 129 9.30 1.98 5.35
CA GLY A 129 8.59 3.24 5.26
C GLY A 129 9.46 4.37 4.77
N LYS A 130 9.18 5.57 5.27
CA LYS A 130 9.95 6.77 4.96
C LYS A 130 10.28 7.54 6.23
N THR A 131 11.44 8.19 6.23
CA THR A 131 11.79 9.23 7.21
C THR A 131 10.92 10.48 6.98
N GLU A 132 11.01 11.46 7.90
CA GLU A 132 10.38 12.78 7.70
C GLU A 132 10.91 13.50 6.44
N GLY A 133 12.16 13.25 6.07
CA GLY A 133 12.76 13.75 4.83
C GLY A 133 12.33 12.99 3.57
N GLY A 134 11.50 11.95 3.70
CA GLY A 134 10.99 11.15 2.59
C GLY A 134 11.94 10.06 2.08
N GLN A 135 13.10 9.86 2.72
CA GLN A 135 14.05 8.79 2.38
C GLN A 135 13.46 7.43 2.80
N PRO A 136 13.70 6.35 2.04
CA PRO A 136 13.35 5.00 2.47
C PRO A 136 13.94 4.67 3.84
N ALA A 137 13.16 4.04 4.70
CA ALA A 137 13.61 3.66 6.03
C ALA A 137 13.12 2.27 6.45
N ASP A 138 14.03 1.48 7.00
CA ASP A 138 13.69 0.27 7.76
C ASP A 138 13.11 0.67 9.10
N ARG A 139 12.20 -0.17 9.63
CA ARG A 139 11.43 0.15 10.83
C ARG A 139 11.39 -0.99 11.82
N GLU A 140 11.66 -0.67 13.07
CA GLU A 140 11.62 -1.61 14.20
C GLU A 140 10.66 -1.08 15.27
N ALA A 141 9.75 -1.93 15.74
CA ALA A 141 8.76 -1.58 16.75
C ALA A 141 9.19 -2.08 18.14
N TYR A 142 9.05 -1.21 19.13
CA TYR A 142 9.36 -1.45 20.53
C TYR A 142 8.19 -0.95 21.41
N PRO A 143 7.39 -1.86 22.00
CA PRO A 143 6.37 -1.48 22.96
C PRO A 143 6.96 -0.81 24.19
N LEU A 144 6.29 0.24 24.69
CA LEU A 144 6.70 0.91 25.91
C LEU A 144 6.21 0.14 27.14
N GLU A 145 7.08 -0.06 28.12
CA GLU A 145 6.74 -0.76 29.36
C GLU A 145 5.66 -0.01 30.16
N PHE A 146 5.74 1.32 30.17
CA PHE A 146 4.86 2.21 30.95
C PHE A 146 3.60 2.65 30.19
N ASP A 147 3.50 2.32 28.90
CA ASP A 147 2.31 2.54 28.08
C ASP A 147 2.24 1.48 26.96
N PRO A 148 1.67 0.29 27.26
CA PRO A 148 1.65 -0.84 26.32
C PRO A 148 0.82 -0.60 25.05
N GLN A 149 0.01 0.46 25.00
CA GLN A 149 -0.74 0.85 23.81
C GLN A 149 0.08 1.72 22.86
N THR A 150 1.27 2.16 23.27
CA THR A 150 2.17 2.99 22.47
C THR A 150 3.42 2.21 22.09
N TRP A 151 3.74 2.26 20.81
CA TRP A 151 4.99 1.78 20.23
C TRP A 151 5.94 2.93 19.99
N LEU A 152 7.18 2.74 20.42
CA LEU A 152 8.33 3.43 19.86
C LEU A 152 8.71 2.73 18.55
N VAL A 153 8.65 3.45 17.44
CA VAL A 153 9.07 2.98 16.12
C VAL A 153 10.40 3.63 15.80
N VAL A 154 11.46 2.84 15.70
CA VAL A 154 12.79 3.31 15.32
C VAL A 154 12.96 3.20 13.82
N LEU A 155 13.47 4.26 13.19
CA LEU A 155 13.74 4.33 11.76
C LEU A 155 15.24 4.21 11.50
N TYR A 156 15.60 3.44 10.47
CA TYR A 156 16.99 3.32 10.00
C TYR A 156 17.09 3.57 8.50
N GLU A 157 18.15 4.27 8.10
CA GLU A 157 18.58 4.38 6.72
C GLU A 157 19.79 3.45 6.52
N GLY A 158 19.55 2.25 6.00
CA GLY A 158 20.55 1.19 5.98
C GLY A 158 20.98 0.78 7.39
N ASP A 159 22.27 0.95 7.72
CA ASP A 159 22.81 0.64 9.06
C ASP A 159 22.79 1.85 10.02
N ARG A 160 22.24 2.99 9.61
CA ARG A 160 22.31 4.24 10.36
C ARG A 160 20.97 4.57 11.00
N TYR A 161 21.00 4.98 12.26
CA TYR A 161 19.85 5.50 12.97
C TYR A 161 19.35 6.80 12.32
N ALA A 162 18.11 6.79 11.85
CA ALA A 162 17.50 7.92 11.14
C ALA A 162 16.49 8.69 12.00
N GLY A 163 16.15 8.17 13.19
CA GLY A 163 15.22 8.81 14.12
C GLY A 163 14.20 7.82 14.68
N TYR A 164 13.16 8.37 15.31
CA TYR A 164 12.09 7.58 15.92
C TYR A 164 10.75 8.29 15.78
N ASP A 165 9.67 7.54 15.99
CA ASP A 165 8.31 8.04 16.06
C ASP A 165 7.50 7.26 17.11
N PHE A 166 6.41 7.83 17.59
CA PHE A 166 5.46 7.16 18.46
C PHE A 166 4.19 6.79 17.70
N ARG A 167 3.71 5.57 17.92
CA ARG A 167 2.49 5.06 17.30
C ARG A 167 1.58 4.41 18.33
N PHE A 168 0.33 4.83 18.30
CA PHE A 168 -0.74 4.23 19.11
C PHE A 168 -1.30 3.02 18.37
N ARG A 169 -1.50 1.92 19.08
CA ARG A 169 -2.17 0.71 18.58
C ARG A 169 -3.70 0.86 18.57
#